data_AF-A0A9D5DMY9-F1
#
_entry.id   AF-A0A9D5DMY9-F1
#
_cell.length_a   1.000
_cell.length_b   1.000
_cell.length_c   1.000
_cell.angle_alpha   90.00
_cell.angle_beta   90.00
_cell.angle_gamma   90.00
#
_symmetry.space_group_name_H-M   'P 1'
#
loop_
_entity.id
_entity.type
_entity.pdbx_description
1 polymer ?
#
loop_
_entity_poly.entity_id
_entity_poly.type
_entity_poly.pdbx_seq_one_letter_code
_entity_poly.pdbx_strand_id
1 'polypeptide(L)'
;MSNFSILENVPQITINAGPSDSQWHDRLKEELRALIGYTTLLKDSGEEWFNIKPFQNGTRFYFNVPDKYPVTPFELEIPELDGKTLKMYRGGKICLDTHFIPLWSKNCPKFGIVHALAFGLAPWLAAEVPYLVSTYKI
;
A
#
# COMPACT_ATOMS: atom_id res chain seq x y z
N MET A 1 11.26 17.19 0.17
CA MET A 1 10.42 17.00 -1.04
C MET A 1 9.15 16.31 -0.58
N SER A 2 7.96 16.75 -1.01
CA SER A 2 6.72 16.07 -0.63
C SER A 2 6.66 14.71 -1.32
N ASN A 3 6.31 13.62 -0.61
CA ASN A 3 6.25 12.23 -1.13
C ASN A 3 5.50 12.05 -2.47
N PHE A 4 4.68 13.02 -2.88
CA PHE A 4 4.00 13.05 -4.17
C PHE A 4 4.96 13.07 -5.38
N SER A 5 6.13 13.72 -5.29
CA SER A 5 7.01 13.91 -6.46
C SER A 5 7.69 12.64 -6.95
N ILE A 6 7.92 11.65 -6.07
CA ILE A 6 8.49 10.35 -6.47
C ILE A 6 7.45 9.51 -7.22
N LEU A 7 6.18 9.59 -6.82
CA LEU A 7 5.10 8.79 -7.41
C LEU A 7 4.74 9.21 -8.84
N GLU A 8 5.05 10.44 -9.23
CA GLU A 8 4.89 10.92 -10.61
C GLU A 8 5.74 10.12 -11.61
N ASN A 9 6.85 9.53 -11.15
CA ASN A 9 7.78 8.75 -11.97
C ASN A 9 7.53 7.24 -11.91
N VAL A 10 6.53 6.79 -11.14
CA VAL A 10 6.19 5.37 -11.04
C VAL A 10 5.49 4.91 -12.33
N PRO A 11 5.85 3.73 -12.88
CA PRO A 11 5.16 3.17 -14.04
C PRO A 11 3.65 3.07 -13.82
N GLN A 12 2.88 3.57 -14.77
CA GLN A 12 1.41 3.62 -14.67
C GLN A 12 0.78 2.22 -14.69
N ILE A 13 -0.37 2.10 -14.04
CA ILE A 13 -1.24 0.94 -14.08
C ILE A 13 -2.49 1.33 -14.87
N THR A 14 -2.94 0.47 -15.78
CA THR A 14 -4.01 0.78 -16.72
C THR A 14 -5.12 -0.26 -16.73
N ILE A 15 -4.81 -1.51 -16.39
CA ILE A 15 -5.73 -2.63 -16.48
C ILE A 15 -6.70 -2.61 -15.30
N ASN A 16 -8.01 -2.59 -15.55
CA ASN A 16 -9.03 -2.70 -14.51
C ASN A 16 -9.44 -4.16 -14.32
N ALA A 17 -8.67 -4.93 -13.56
CA ALA A 17 -8.93 -6.34 -13.31
C ALA A 17 -8.59 -6.71 -11.85
N GLY A 18 -9.45 -7.50 -11.23
CA GLY A 18 -9.26 -8.12 -9.92
C GLY A 18 -8.84 -9.59 -10.00
N PRO A 19 -8.58 -10.23 -8.84
CA PRO A 19 -8.08 -11.61 -8.77
C PRO A 19 -8.92 -12.66 -9.50
N SER A 20 -10.22 -12.44 -9.62
CA SER A 20 -11.15 -13.37 -10.27
C SER A 20 -11.26 -13.17 -11.79
N ASP A 21 -10.69 -12.09 -12.33
CA ASP A 21 -10.78 -11.75 -13.75
C ASP A 21 -9.68 -12.46 -14.55
N SER A 22 -9.99 -12.81 -15.81
CA SER A 22 -9.01 -13.44 -16.71
C SER A 22 -7.77 -12.58 -16.94
N GLN A 23 -7.93 -11.26 -16.90
CA GLN A 23 -6.85 -10.28 -17.09
C GLN A 23 -6.03 -10.01 -15.82
N TRP A 24 -6.30 -10.70 -14.71
CA TRP A 24 -5.56 -10.52 -13.45
C TRP A 24 -4.05 -10.65 -13.64
N HIS A 25 -3.61 -11.64 -14.43
CA HIS A 25 -2.18 -11.86 -14.67
C HIS A 25 -1.51 -10.67 -15.34
N ASP A 26 -2.21 -9.95 -16.21
CA ASP A 26 -1.66 -8.77 -16.88
C ASP A 26 -1.67 -7.55 -15.96
N ARG A 27 -2.74 -7.37 -15.16
CA ARG A 27 -2.75 -6.38 -14.08
C ARG A 27 -1.61 -6.61 -13.09
N LEU A 28 -1.37 -7.85 -12.68
CA LEU A 28 -0.30 -8.20 -11.75
C LEU A 28 1.08 -7.84 -12.31
N LYS A 29 1.32 -8.00 -13.62
CA LYS A 29 2.56 -7.52 -14.25
C LYS A 29 2.71 -6.00 -14.12
N GLU A 30 1.63 -5.23 -14.31
CA GLU A 30 1.65 -3.78 -14.09
C GLU A 30 1.94 -3.42 -12.63
N GLU A 31 1.32 -4.12 -11.68
CA GLU A 31 1.58 -3.94 -10.24
C GLU A 31 3.04 -4.19 -9.88
N LEU A 32 3.62 -5.30 -10.34
CA LEU A 32 5.01 -5.65 -10.08
C LEU A 32 5.97 -4.66 -10.74
N ARG A 33 5.67 -4.20 -11.96
CA ARG A 33 6.45 -3.16 -12.64
C ARG A 33 6.41 -1.85 -11.86
N ALA A 34 5.25 -1.43 -11.38
CA ALA A 34 5.11 -0.23 -10.55
C ALA A 34 5.89 -0.37 -9.24
N LEU A 35 5.79 -1.53 -8.56
CA LEU A 35 6.55 -1.82 -7.33
C LEU A 35 8.06 -1.73 -7.55
N ILE A 36 8.57 -2.40 -8.59
CA ILE A 36 10.00 -2.35 -8.94
C ILE A 36 10.42 -0.91 -9.19
N GLY A 37 9.67 -0.17 -10.02
CA GLY A 37 9.95 1.24 -10.32
C GLY A 37 10.00 2.11 -9.06
N TYR A 38 9.02 1.98 -8.17
CA TYR A 38 9.00 2.72 -6.91
C TYR A 38 10.18 2.36 -5.99
N THR A 39 10.52 1.07 -5.86
CA THR A 39 11.66 0.64 -5.04
C THR A 39 13.00 1.13 -5.60
N THR A 40 13.16 1.20 -6.92
CA THR A 40 14.36 1.77 -7.55
C THR A 40 14.47 3.26 -7.23
N LEU A 41 13.37 4.02 -7.38
CA LEU A 41 13.35 5.44 -7.07
C LEU A 41 13.71 5.72 -5.60
N LEU A 42 13.20 4.91 -4.66
CA LEU A 42 13.54 5.03 -3.24
C LEU A 42 15.00 4.68 -2.95
N LYS A 43 15.57 3.70 -3.64
CA LYS A 43 17.01 3.38 -3.52
C LYS A 43 17.87 4.51 -4.03
N ASP A 44 17.51 5.09 -5.16
CA ASP A 44 18.24 6.20 -5.77
C ASP A 44 18.15 7.48 -4.92
N SER A 45 17.04 7.69 -4.20
CA SER A 45 16.89 8.81 -3.26
C SER A 45 17.49 8.55 -1.87
N GLY A 46 17.83 7.29 -1.55
CA GLY A 46 18.28 6.89 -0.21
C GLY A 46 17.15 6.78 0.82
N GLU A 47 15.90 6.68 0.39
CA GLU A 47 14.70 6.63 1.23
C GLU A 47 14.06 5.23 1.25
N GLU A 48 14.85 4.16 1.08
CA GLU A 48 14.34 2.78 1.13
C GLU A 48 13.74 2.46 2.53
N TRP A 49 12.44 2.20 2.58
CA TRP A 49 11.69 2.03 3.84
C TRP A 49 10.87 0.74 3.95
N PHE A 50 10.76 -0.04 2.88
CA PHE A 50 9.99 -1.30 2.89
C PHE A 50 10.59 -2.36 1.98
N ASN A 51 10.23 -3.63 2.26
CA ASN A 51 10.45 -4.77 1.38
C ASN A 51 9.14 -5.53 1.23
N ILE A 52 8.79 -5.90 0.00
CA ILE A 52 7.56 -6.63 -0.28
C ILE A 52 7.81 -7.67 -1.38
N LYS A 53 7.17 -8.83 -1.22
CA LYS A 53 7.15 -9.89 -2.23
C LYS A 53 5.77 -10.51 -2.32
N PRO A 54 5.29 -10.86 -3.52
CA PRO A 54 4.08 -11.64 -3.66
C PRO A 54 4.30 -13.05 -3.10
N PHE A 55 3.26 -13.60 -2.50
CA PHE A 55 3.08 -15.02 -2.25
C PHE A 55 2.04 -15.57 -3.23
N GLN A 56 2.07 -16.89 -3.45
CA GLN A 56 1.14 -17.56 -4.38
C GLN A 56 1.13 -16.88 -5.76
N ASN A 57 -0.02 -16.75 -6.41
CA ASN A 57 -0.17 -16.12 -7.72
C ASN A 57 -0.37 -14.59 -7.62
N GLY A 58 0.25 -13.94 -6.64
CA GLY A 58 0.17 -12.48 -6.44
C GLY A 58 -1.12 -11.98 -5.78
N THR A 59 -2.00 -12.86 -5.35
CA THR A 59 -3.23 -12.53 -4.61
C THR A 59 -2.99 -12.34 -3.11
N ARG A 60 -1.80 -12.71 -2.63
CA ARG A 60 -1.39 -12.55 -1.24
C ARG A 60 -0.01 -11.93 -1.16
N PHE A 61 0.12 -10.94 -0.28
CA PHE A 61 1.37 -10.35 0.18
C PHE A 61 1.42 -10.54 1.71
N TYR A 62 1.99 -9.59 2.46
CA TYR A 62 1.70 -9.44 3.89
C TYR A 62 0.25 -8.99 4.16
N PHE A 63 -0.54 -8.78 3.11
CA PHE A 63 -1.98 -8.50 3.12
C PHE A 63 -2.67 -9.31 2.01
N ASN A 64 -4.00 -9.44 2.07
CA ASN A 64 -4.78 -10.12 1.04
C ASN A 64 -5.32 -9.11 0.01
N VAL A 65 -5.22 -9.43 -1.28
CA VAL A 65 -5.88 -8.66 -2.34
C VAL A 65 -7.37 -9.02 -2.33
N PRO A 66 -8.30 -8.06 -2.16
CA PRO A 66 -9.72 -8.37 -2.10
C PRO A 66 -10.29 -8.73 -3.47
N ASP A 67 -11.39 -9.49 -3.50
CA ASP A 67 -12.05 -9.90 -4.76
C ASP A 67 -12.51 -8.70 -5.59
N LYS A 68 -12.89 -7.59 -4.93
CA LYS A 68 -13.31 -6.34 -5.58
C LYS A 68 -12.15 -5.41 -5.94
N TYR A 69 -10.91 -5.87 -5.85
CA TYR A 69 -9.75 -5.09 -6.31
C TYR A 69 -9.85 -4.85 -7.83
N PRO A 70 -9.42 -3.71 -8.38
CA PRO A 70 -8.86 -2.52 -7.70
C PRO A 70 -9.91 -1.53 -7.18
N VAL A 71 -11.20 -1.79 -7.35
CA VAL A 71 -12.27 -0.87 -6.90
C VAL A 71 -12.20 -0.64 -5.39
N THR A 72 -11.96 -1.71 -4.63
CA THR A 72 -11.70 -1.65 -3.18
C THR A 72 -10.21 -1.87 -2.92
N PRO A 73 -9.51 -0.96 -2.20
CA PRO A 73 -8.13 -1.21 -1.80
C PRO A 73 -8.06 -2.38 -0.83
N PHE A 74 -6.89 -3.00 -0.71
CA PHE A 74 -6.64 -3.98 0.34
C PHE A 74 -6.49 -3.29 1.70
N GLU A 75 -6.74 -4.05 2.77
CA GLU A 75 -6.51 -3.60 4.13
C GLU A 75 -5.03 -3.77 4.49
N LEU A 76 -4.43 -2.69 4.99
CA LEU A 76 -3.06 -2.70 5.50
C LEU A 76 -3.08 -3.11 6.98
N GLU A 77 -2.28 -4.10 7.34
CA GLU A 77 -2.23 -4.66 8.69
C GLU A 77 -0.80 -4.78 9.22
N ILE A 78 -0.62 -4.51 10.51
CA ILE A 78 0.60 -4.71 11.29
C ILE A 78 0.18 -5.40 12.60
N PRO A 79 -0.01 -6.73 12.60
CA PRO A 79 -0.54 -7.48 13.75
C PRO A 79 0.25 -7.28 15.05
N GLU A 80 1.56 -7.04 14.96
CA GLU A 80 2.46 -6.82 16.10
C GLU A 80 2.15 -5.52 16.89
N LEU A 81 1.36 -4.62 16.28
CA LEU A 81 0.93 -3.36 16.86
C LEU A 81 -0.54 -3.38 17.34
N ASP A 82 -1.24 -4.51 17.24
CA ASP A 82 -2.65 -4.62 17.62
C ASP A 82 -2.86 -4.19 19.08
N GLY A 83 -3.83 -3.30 19.30
CA GLY A 83 -4.14 -2.70 20.61
C GLY A 83 -3.11 -1.69 21.14
N LYS A 84 -2.02 -1.39 20.40
CA LYS A 84 -0.98 -0.46 20.86
C LYS A 84 -1.26 1.00 20.49
N THR A 85 -2.09 1.27 19.47
CA THR A 85 -2.53 2.63 19.11
C THR A 85 -4.04 2.70 18.88
N LEU A 86 -4.62 3.89 19.09
CA LEU A 86 -6.01 4.21 18.75
C LEU A 86 -6.25 4.28 17.23
N LYS A 87 -5.19 4.48 16.43
CA LYS A 87 -5.26 4.52 14.96
C LYS A 87 -5.13 3.12 14.36
N MET A 88 -5.74 2.13 15.00
CA MET A 88 -5.77 0.75 14.54
C MET A 88 -7.11 0.09 14.91
N TYR A 89 -7.64 -0.72 14.00
CA TYR A 89 -8.77 -1.61 14.22
C TYR A 89 -8.29 -3.00 14.68
N ARG A 90 -9.23 -3.80 15.19
CA ARG A 90 -8.98 -5.16 15.68
C ARG A 90 -8.22 -6.01 14.66
N GLY A 91 -7.21 -6.75 15.13
CA GLY A 91 -6.39 -7.63 14.30
C GLY A 91 -5.23 -6.92 13.61
N GLY A 92 -4.87 -5.71 14.07
CA GLY A 92 -3.69 -5.00 13.55
C GLY A 92 -3.95 -4.14 12.31
N LYS A 93 -5.20 -3.98 11.87
CA LYS A 93 -5.54 -3.22 10.65
C LYS A 93 -5.37 -1.73 10.91
N ILE A 94 -4.58 -1.03 10.11
CA ILE A 94 -4.32 0.39 10.34
C ILE A 94 -5.55 1.24 10.01
N CYS A 95 -5.82 2.26 10.83
CA CYS A 95 -6.84 3.25 10.53
C CYS A 95 -6.27 4.26 9.52
N LEU A 96 -6.65 4.11 8.25
CA LEU A 96 -6.30 5.07 7.20
C LEU A 96 -7.03 6.41 7.37
N ASP A 97 -6.47 7.45 6.78
CA ASP A 97 -7.08 8.78 6.76
C ASP A 97 -8.43 8.76 6.01
N THR A 98 -9.39 9.56 6.47
CA THR A 98 -10.74 9.62 5.89
C THR A 98 -10.73 10.04 4.41
N HIS A 99 -9.70 10.75 3.95
CA HIS A 99 -9.54 11.18 2.57
C HIS A 99 -8.91 10.08 1.67
N PHE A 100 -8.38 8.99 2.24
CA PHE A 100 -7.74 7.93 1.47
C PHE A 100 -8.73 7.21 0.53
N ILE A 101 -9.90 6.81 1.02
CA ILE A 101 -10.91 6.11 0.21
C ILE A 101 -11.44 6.99 -0.93
N PRO A 102 -11.82 8.27 -0.71
CA PRO A 102 -12.15 9.18 -1.81
C PRO A 102 -11.01 9.37 -2.82
N LEU A 103 -9.76 9.49 -2.37
CA LEU A 103 -8.59 9.61 -3.24
C LEU A 103 -8.41 8.35 -4.11
N TRP A 104 -8.52 7.17 -3.49
CA TRP A 104 -8.44 5.88 -4.17
C TRP A 104 -9.52 5.75 -5.24
N SER A 105 -10.78 6.01 -4.88
CA SER A 105 -11.92 5.88 -5.78
C SER A 105 -11.79 6.77 -7.03
N LYS A 106 -11.31 8.02 -6.86
CA LYS A 106 -11.08 8.94 -7.99
C LYS A 106 -10.01 8.47 -8.97
N ASN A 107 -9.04 7.67 -8.50
CA ASN A 107 -7.90 7.24 -9.31
C ASN A 107 -7.97 5.76 -9.73
N CYS A 108 -8.98 5.00 -9.31
CA CYS A 108 -9.21 3.65 -9.80
C CYS A 108 -9.43 3.68 -11.33
N PRO A 109 -8.78 2.80 -12.13
CA PRO A 109 -7.95 1.65 -11.75
C PRO A 109 -6.43 1.94 -11.68
N LYS A 110 -6.01 3.20 -11.85
CA LYS A 110 -4.60 3.62 -11.93
C LYS A 110 -3.84 3.43 -10.62
N PHE A 111 -4.56 3.48 -9.50
CA PHE A 111 -3.99 3.16 -8.21
C PHE A 111 -3.85 1.66 -8.03
N GLY A 112 -2.79 1.28 -7.31
CA GLY A 112 -2.40 -0.09 -7.07
C GLY A 112 -1.62 -0.23 -5.77
N ILE A 113 -0.82 -1.29 -5.64
CA ILE A 113 -0.14 -1.65 -4.40
C ILE A 113 0.81 -0.55 -3.93
N VAL A 114 1.65 -0.01 -4.83
CA VAL A 114 2.53 1.11 -4.52
C VAL A 114 1.78 2.30 -3.93
N HIS A 115 0.63 2.63 -4.50
CA HIS A 115 -0.16 3.80 -4.10
C HIS A 115 -0.76 3.60 -2.71
N ALA A 116 -1.21 2.39 -2.36
CA ALA A 116 -1.67 2.07 -1.01
C ALA A 116 -0.52 2.14 0.01
N LEU A 117 0.69 1.66 -0.34
CA LEU A 117 1.86 1.77 0.53
C LEU A 117 2.27 3.24 0.74
N ALA A 118 2.37 4.01 -0.34
CA ALA A 118 2.87 5.38 -0.28
C ALA A 118 1.87 6.39 0.30
N PHE A 119 0.57 6.24 0.03
CA PHE A 119 -0.47 7.15 0.52
C PHE A 119 -1.21 6.66 1.77
N GLY A 120 -1.15 5.36 2.07
CA GLY A 120 -1.78 4.77 3.25
C GLY A 120 -0.78 4.45 4.34
N LEU A 121 0.13 3.52 4.08
CA LEU A 121 1.05 2.99 5.08
C LEU A 121 2.11 4.00 5.51
N ALA A 122 2.80 4.65 4.57
CA ALA A 122 3.92 5.55 4.89
C ALA A 122 3.50 6.74 5.77
N PRO A 123 2.38 7.46 5.48
CA PRO A 123 1.91 8.54 6.35
C PRO A 123 1.47 8.03 7.73
N TRP A 124 0.86 6.85 7.79
CA TRP A 124 0.48 6.22 9.06
C TRP A 124 1.70 5.91 9.92
N LEU A 125 2.75 5.31 9.34
CA LEU A 125 4.01 5.03 10.03
C LEU A 125 4.65 6.32 10.54
N ALA A 126 4.70 7.36 9.71
CA ALA A 126 5.28 8.65 10.08
C ALA A 126 4.54 9.31 11.27
N ALA A 127 3.23 9.10 11.39
CA ALA A 127 2.43 9.63 12.50
C ALA A 127 2.49 8.76 13.76
N GLU A 128 2.33 7.44 13.61
CA GLU A 128 2.07 6.54 14.73
C GLU A 128 3.34 5.95 15.35
N VAL A 129 4.41 5.74 14.58
CA VAL A 129 5.66 5.17 15.11
C VAL A 129 6.29 6.08 16.19
N PRO A 130 6.42 7.41 16.01
CA PRO A 130 6.93 8.28 17.06
C PRO A 130 6.10 8.24 18.35
N TYR A 131 4.77 8.15 18.22
CA TYR A 131 3.86 7.99 19.36
C TYR A 131 4.10 6.66 20.08
N LEU A 132 4.22 5.55 19.34
CA LEU A 132 4.44 4.23 19.92
C LEU A 132 5.77 4.14 20.67
N VAL A 133 6.84 4.73 20.11
CA VAL A 133 8.17 4.80 20.76
C VAL A 133 8.12 5.67 22.01
N SER A 134 7.56 6.88 21.94
CA SER A 134 7.49 7.79 23.09
C SER A 134 6.61 7.28 24.23
N THR A 135 5.68 6.37 23.94
CA THR A 135 4.83 5.71 24.94
C THR A 135 5.32 4.32 25.36
N TYR A 136 6.52 3.91 24.94
CA TYR A 136 7.15 2.63 25.27
C TYR A 136 6.32 1.39 24.91
N LYS A 137 5.57 1.47 23.80
CA LYS A 137 4.75 0.36 23.28
C LYS A 137 5.51 -0.47 22.24
N ILE A 138 6.59 0.10 21.70
CA ILE A 138 7.64 -0.54 20.89
C ILE A 138 9.00 0.04 21.26
#